data_AF-A0A350MM49-F1
#
_entry.id   AF-A0A350MM49-F1
#
_cell.length_a   1.000
_cell.length_b   1.000
_cell.length_c   1.000
_cell.angle_alpha   90.00
_cell.angle_beta   90.00
_cell.angle_gamma   90.00
#
_symmetry.space_group_name_H-M   'P 1'
#
loop_
_entity.id
_entity.type
_entity.pdbx_description
1 polymer ?
#
loop_
_entity_poly.entity_id
_entity_poly.type
_entity_poly.pdbx_seq_one_letter_code
_entity_poly.pdbx_strand_id
1 'polypeptide(L)'
;MIIAKNSDAPENEFVKLLTESNDLVHASSKEDPSRYENLTSSEFEEEVFDKICRAAVSTNFHNKVKLIRGHRFPDIVAEHIVDQKFFGVEVKITKNDKWTSTGNSVLESTRVEKVERIYLYFGKLVAPPEFMFRKYEECLYEIAVTHSPRYLIDMNLKRGETIFDKMGIAYDDLRKSANPINVVVNHYRKSAQPGEEPWWMGTDESQEGIVSPTVRLWNHLAEYERRAIKNEAFARFPEIFGNSQTKYNNLASWLAAKHGVVASSLRDSFSAGGQVSISIGRRRYEKLPQVFKHLKDNIKDVIDIVLSLTPDDVAFYWRVKDNVNQEDIVTLWIEQIIANSKLILDGDPKFIVHLLSDAFGRERTPEYLRAQMADYGFDF
;
A
#
# COMPACT_ATOMS: atom_id res chain seq x y z
N MET A 1 -2.81 0.35 49.71
CA MET A 1 -1.49 0.26 49.06
C MET A 1 -1.73 0.03 47.57
N ILE A 2 -1.68 1.09 46.77
CA ILE A 2 -1.79 0.97 45.31
C ILE A 2 -0.36 0.76 44.82
N ILE A 3 0.01 -0.49 44.53
CA ILE A 3 1.29 -0.77 43.85
C ILE A 3 1.08 -0.35 42.40
N ALA A 4 1.67 0.77 42.00
CA ALA A 4 1.79 1.12 40.60
C ALA A 4 2.63 0.03 39.92
N LYS A 5 2.00 -0.86 39.15
CA LYS A 5 2.72 -1.81 38.30
C LYS A 5 3.54 -0.99 37.31
N ASN A 6 4.86 -1.09 37.39
CA ASN A 6 5.74 -0.56 36.36
C ASN A 6 5.52 -1.39 35.08
N SER A 7 4.85 -0.80 34.08
CA SER A 7 4.46 -1.49 32.84
C SER A 7 5.64 -2.06 32.06
N ASP A 8 6.84 -1.52 32.29
CA ASP A 8 8.04 -1.78 31.50
C ASP A 8 8.97 -2.82 32.15
N ALA A 9 8.69 -3.21 33.40
CA ALA A 9 9.52 -4.19 34.12
C ALA A 9 9.66 -5.53 33.39
N PRO A 10 8.59 -6.14 32.82
CA PRO A 10 8.72 -7.40 32.08
C PRO A 10 9.55 -7.28 30.81
N GLU A 11 9.50 -6.12 30.14
CA GLU A 11 10.30 -5.87 28.93
C GLU A 11 11.78 -5.70 29.28
N ASN A 12 12.11 -5.01 30.38
CA ASN A 12 13.48 -4.90 30.86
C ASN A 12 14.07 -6.26 31.25
N GLU A 13 13.28 -7.12 31.90
CA GLU A 13 13.68 -8.50 32.18
C GLU A 13 13.91 -9.30 30.89
N PHE A 14 13.06 -9.11 29.87
CA PHE A 14 13.24 -9.75 28.57
C PHE A 14 14.50 -9.26 27.86
N VAL A 15 14.79 -7.96 27.87
CA VAL A 15 16.03 -7.41 27.31
C VAL A 15 17.24 -7.99 28.02
N LYS A 16 17.20 -8.12 29.35
CA LYS A 16 18.28 -8.74 30.12
C LYS A 16 18.49 -10.21 29.71
N LEU A 17 17.40 -10.96 29.54
CA LEU A 17 17.44 -12.33 29.03
C LEU A 17 18.10 -12.40 27.65
N LEU A 18 17.76 -11.49 26.74
CA LEU A 18 18.37 -11.42 25.41
C LEU A 18 19.86 -11.08 25.49
N THR A 19 20.27 -10.14 26.35
CA THR A 19 21.68 -9.82 26.59
C THR A 19 22.47 -11.06 27.04
N GLU A 20 21.98 -11.76 28.07
CA GLU A 20 22.63 -12.97 28.58
C GLU A 20 22.69 -14.08 27.52
N SER A 21 21.62 -14.27 26.74
CA SER A 21 21.61 -15.24 25.64
C SER A 21 22.62 -14.86 24.55
N ASN A 22 22.75 -13.56 24.24
CA ASN A 22 23.68 -13.06 23.24
C ASN A 22 25.13 -13.24 23.64
N ASP A 23 25.45 -13.05 24.93
CA ASP A 23 26.78 -13.35 25.47
C ASP A 23 27.12 -14.85 25.35
N LEU A 24 26.14 -15.74 25.58
CA LEU A 24 26.35 -17.18 25.39
C LEU A 24 26.57 -17.55 23.91
N VAL A 25 25.86 -16.92 22.97
CA VAL A 25 26.08 -17.12 21.53
C VAL A 25 27.47 -16.63 21.13
N HIS A 26 27.88 -15.44 21.60
CA HIS A 26 29.23 -14.88 21.36
C HIS A 26 30.34 -15.75 21.96
N ALA A 27 30.13 -16.33 23.13
CA ALA A 27 31.11 -17.24 23.74
C ALA A 27 31.26 -18.51 22.90
N SER A 28 30.14 -19.14 22.51
CA SER A 28 30.17 -20.36 21.70
C SER A 28 30.73 -20.13 20.29
N SER A 29 30.52 -18.95 19.69
CA SER A 29 31.08 -18.62 18.37
C SER A 29 32.59 -18.44 18.39
N LYS A 30 33.18 -18.04 19.52
CA LYS A 30 34.64 -17.92 19.68
C LYS A 30 35.30 -19.27 19.85
N GLU A 31 34.61 -20.23 20.46
CA GLU A 31 35.09 -21.61 20.64
C GLU A 31 35.11 -22.37 19.31
N ASP A 32 34.12 -22.15 18.45
CA ASP A 32 34.04 -22.75 17.11
C ASP A 32 33.50 -21.77 16.04
N PRO A 33 34.34 -20.83 15.56
CA PRO A 33 33.92 -19.86 14.55
C PRO A 33 33.47 -20.53 13.24
N SER A 34 34.17 -21.61 12.86
CA SER A 34 33.95 -22.32 11.60
C SER A 34 32.57 -22.97 11.52
N ARG A 35 32.03 -23.46 12.64
CA ARG A 35 30.65 -23.96 12.71
C ARG A 35 29.64 -22.84 12.43
N TYR A 36 29.81 -21.68 13.06
CA TYR A 36 28.87 -20.55 12.90
C TYR A 36 28.83 -20.01 11.46
N GLU A 37 29.97 -19.96 10.79
CA GLU A 37 30.05 -19.59 9.36
C GLU A 37 29.24 -20.53 8.46
N ASN A 38 28.96 -21.76 8.88
CA ASN A 38 28.24 -22.76 8.10
C ASN A 38 26.78 -22.97 8.52
N LEU A 39 26.32 -22.37 9.63
CA LEU A 39 24.92 -22.51 10.09
C LEU A 39 23.93 -22.00 9.03
N THR A 40 22.90 -22.79 8.76
CA THR A 40 21.71 -22.36 8.04
C THR A 40 20.84 -21.45 8.92
N SER A 41 19.83 -20.79 8.34
CA SER A 41 18.91 -19.94 9.10
C SER A 41 18.22 -20.73 10.23
N SER A 42 17.71 -21.92 9.92
CA SER A 42 17.01 -22.76 10.90
C SER A 42 17.94 -23.32 11.97
N GLU A 43 19.18 -23.68 11.64
CA GLU A 43 20.14 -24.11 12.67
C GLU A 43 20.54 -22.94 13.58
N PHE A 44 20.61 -21.71 13.04
CA PHE A 44 20.87 -20.53 13.86
C PHE A 44 19.65 -20.13 14.72
N GLU A 45 18.42 -20.30 14.23
CA GLU A 45 17.20 -20.18 15.04
C GLU A 45 17.23 -21.14 16.24
N GLU A 46 17.59 -22.40 16.00
CA GLU A 46 17.73 -23.41 17.06
C GLU A 46 18.85 -23.07 18.05
N GLU A 47 19.98 -22.55 17.56
CA GLU A 47 21.10 -22.07 18.37
C GLU A 47 20.68 -20.94 19.31
N VAL A 48 20.02 -19.90 18.78
CA VAL A 48 19.51 -18.77 19.56
C VAL A 48 18.46 -19.24 20.57
N PHE A 49 17.55 -20.12 20.16
CA PHE A 49 16.54 -20.70 21.04
C PHE A 49 17.15 -21.46 22.23
N ASP A 50 18.14 -22.32 22.00
CA ASP A 50 18.86 -23.04 23.06
C ASP A 50 19.53 -22.06 24.04
N LYS A 51 20.19 -21.01 23.54
CA LYS A 51 20.84 -20.02 24.40
C LYS A 51 19.87 -19.17 25.20
N ILE A 52 18.72 -18.81 24.63
CA ILE A 52 17.64 -18.15 25.38
C ILE A 52 17.10 -19.09 26.47
N CYS A 53 16.88 -20.38 26.17
CA CYS A 53 16.40 -21.34 27.17
C CYS A 53 17.38 -21.51 28.34
N ARG A 54 18.69 -21.54 28.07
CA ARG A 54 19.73 -21.61 29.10
C ARG A 54 19.76 -20.35 29.97
N ALA A 55 19.66 -19.17 29.37
CA ALA A 55 19.59 -17.91 30.11
C ALA A 55 18.27 -17.79 30.91
N ALA A 56 17.19 -18.45 30.47
CA ALA A 56 15.88 -18.35 31.12
C ALA A 56 15.73 -19.14 32.44
N VAL A 57 16.69 -20.00 32.83
CA VAL A 57 16.53 -20.93 33.97
C VAL A 57 16.15 -20.25 35.28
N SER A 58 16.71 -19.08 35.55
CA SER A 58 16.51 -18.33 36.80
C SER A 58 15.68 -17.05 36.60
N THR A 59 14.85 -17.00 35.56
CA THR A 59 14.05 -15.83 35.20
C THR A 59 12.56 -16.16 35.16
N ASN A 60 11.73 -15.13 35.03
CA ASN A 60 10.29 -15.26 34.82
C ASN A 60 9.91 -15.84 33.44
N PHE A 61 10.88 -16.31 32.65
CA PHE A 61 10.69 -16.98 31.36
C PHE A 61 11.03 -18.48 31.40
N HIS A 62 11.43 -19.04 32.55
CA HIS A 62 11.81 -20.44 32.68
C HIS A 62 10.71 -21.39 32.19
N ASN A 63 11.07 -22.34 31.31
CA ASN A 63 10.14 -23.29 30.66
C ASN A 63 8.98 -22.64 29.89
N LYS A 64 9.10 -21.35 29.55
CA LYS A 64 8.07 -20.56 28.84
C LYS A 64 8.56 -19.95 27.53
N VAL A 65 9.70 -20.43 27.04
CA VAL A 65 10.26 -20.08 25.72
C VAL A 65 9.92 -21.20 24.75
N LYS A 66 9.44 -20.85 23.55
CA LYS A 66 9.05 -21.80 22.49
C LYS A 66 9.60 -21.36 21.15
N LEU A 67 10.24 -22.29 20.43
CA LEU A 67 10.51 -22.15 19.00
C LEU A 67 9.22 -22.42 18.22
N ILE A 68 8.79 -21.44 17.43
CA ILE A 68 7.57 -21.51 16.62
C ILE A 68 7.93 -22.10 15.25
N ARG A 69 7.25 -23.18 14.88
CA ARG A 69 7.43 -23.84 13.58
C ARG A 69 6.23 -23.60 12.67
N GLY A 70 6.46 -23.72 11.37
CA GLY A 70 5.49 -23.35 10.33
C GLY A 70 5.47 -21.83 10.15
N HIS A 71 5.25 -21.36 8.92
CA HIS A 71 5.35 -19.95 8.51
C HIS A 71 4.57 -18.97 9.41
N ARG A 72 5.19 -18.56 10.52
CA ARG A 72 4.65 -17.75 11.61
C ARG A 72 5.68 -16.69 11.95
N PHE A 73 5.20 -15.58 12.50
CA PHE A 73 6.03 -14.46 12.91
C PHE A 73 5.73 -14.12 14.37
N PRO A 74 6.71 -14.06 15.27
CA PRO A 74 8.15 -14.31 15.10
C PRO A 74 8.56 -15.78 15.26
N ASP A 75 9.83 -16.08 15.03
CA ASP A 75 10.42 -17.44 15.14
C ASP A 75 10.42 -18.00 16.57
N ILE A 76 10.63 -17.17 17.60
CA ILE A 76 10.66 -17.59 19.01
C ILE A 76 9.69 -16.73 19.83
N VAL A 77 8.94 -17.36 20.73
CA VAL A 77 8.03 -16.68 21.66
C VAL A 77 8.37 -17.01 23.10
N ALA A 78 8.47 -15.99 23.95
CA ALA A 78 8.69 -16.10 25.38
C ALA A 78 7.52 -15.50 26.17
N GLU A 79 6.93 -16.28 27.07
CA GLU A 79 5.85 -15.83 27.97
C GLU A 79 6.44 -15.47 29.34
N HIS A 80 6.20 -14.25 29.80
CA HIS A 80 6.53 -13.82 31.16
C HIS A 80 5.51 -14.40 32.15
N ILE A 81 5.94 -15.29 33.03
CA ILE A 81 5.06 -16.08 33.92
C ILE A 81 4.19 -15.19 34.80
N VAL A 82 4.78 -14.16 35.41
CA VAL A 82 4.12 -13.34 36.44
C VAL A 82 3.11 -12.37 35.84
N ASP A 83 3.45 -11.75 34.71
CA ASP A 83 2.64 -10.69 34.09
C ASP A 83 1.85 -11.15 32.86
N GLN A 84 2.04 -12.41 32.45
CA GLN A 84 1.35 -13.03 31.31
C GLN A 84 1.53 -12.23 30.00
N LYS A 85 2.67 -11.55 29.87
CA LYS A 85 3.08 -10.84 28.66
C LYS A 85 3.86 -11.75 27.72
N PHE A 86 3.72 -11.54 26.42
CA PHE A 86 4.40 -12.34 25.40
C PHE A 86 5.35 -11.47 24.58
N PHE A 87 6.59 -11.93 24.51
CA PHE A 87 7.66 -11.33 23.73
C PHE A 87 8.09 -12.25 22.60
N GLY A 88 8.56 -11.63 21.53
CA GLY A 88 8.97 -12.28 20.31
C GLY A 88 10.45 -12.09 20.00
N VAL A 89 11.07 -13.10 19.39
CA VAL A 89 12.38 -12.97 18.75
C VAL A 89 12.29 -13.46 17.32
N GLU A 90 12.45 -12.54 16.37
CA GLU A 90 12.65 -12.86 14.96
C GLU A 90 14.14 -13.04 14.71
N VAL A 91 14.54 -14.14 14.10
CA VAL A 91 15.94 -14.46 13.86
C VAL A 91 16.28 -14.22 12.39
N LYS A 92 17.41 -13.56 12.14
CA LYS A 92 17.94 -13.34 10.79
C LYS A 92 19.43 -13.64 10.75
N ILE A 93 19.88 -14.15 9.62
CA ILE A 93 21.30 -14.33 9.33
C ILE A 93 21.70 -13.66 8.02
N THR A 94 22.99 -13.38 7.88
CA THR A 94 23.64 -13.07 6.62
C THR A 94 24.98 -13.81 6.55
N LYS A 95 25.38 -14.19 5.34
CA LYS A 95 26.73 -14.69 5.04
C LYS A 95 27.65 -13.61 4.48
N ASN A 96 27.14 -12.39 4.33
CA ASN A 96 27.88 -11.21 3.89
C ASN A 96 28.16 -10.29 5.07
N ASP A 97 29.22 -9.51 5.00
CA ASP A 97 29.58 -8.51 6.01
C ASP A 97 28.66 -7.27 5.94
N LYS A 98 27.41 -7.44 6.38
CA LYS A 98 26.39 -6.39 6.41
C LYS A 98 25.41 -6.59 7.56
N TRP A 99 24.75 -5.51 7.98
CA TRP A 99 23.72 -5.53 9.00
C TRP A 99 22.31 -5.29 8.45
N THR A 100 22.14 -5.54 7.15
CA THR A 100 20.90 -5.28 6.42
C THR A 100 20.30 -6.56 5.85
N SER A 101 18.97 -6.63 5.84
CA SER A 101 18.21 -7.74 5.27
C SER A 101 16.80 -7.31 4.87
N THR A 102 16.04 -8.23 4.28
CA THR A 102 14.59 -8.09 4.11
C THR A 102 13.88 -8.65 5.34
N GLY A 103 12.94 -7.89 5.89
CA GLY A 103 12.08 -8.27 7.01
C GLY A 103 10.79 -8.97 6.57
N ASN A 104 9.83 -8.99 7.49
CA ASN A 104 8.53 -9.59 7.23
C ASN A 104 7.62 -8.64 6.40
N SER A 105 6.47 -9.16 5.94
CA SER A 105 5.46 -8.37 5.24
C SER A 105 4.87 -7.29 6.13
N VAL A 106 4.54 -6.14 5.53
CA VAL A 106 3.83 -5.03 6.19
C VAL A 106 2.49 -5.47 6.80
N LEU A 107 1.82 -6.46 6.19
CA LEU A 107 0.55 -7.00 6.67
C LEU A 107 0.68 -7.83 7.95
N GLU A 108 1.85 -8.38 8.23
CA GLU A 108 2.10 -9.27 9.37
C GLU A 108 1.03 -10.38 9.57
N SER A 109 0.42 -10.89 8.49
CA SER A 109 -0.71 -11.83 8.55
C SER A 109 -0.40 -13.17 9.24
N THR A 110 0.88 -13.51 9.37
CA THR A 110 1.38 -14.71 10.05
C THR A 110 1.74 -14.48 11.51
N ARG A 111 1.47 -13.27 12.05
CA ARG A 111 1.83 -12.88 13.41
C ARG A 111 1.14 -13.76 14.46
N VAL A 112 1.88 -14.16 15.48
CA VAL A 112 1.34 -14.78 16.69
C VAL A 112 0.60 -13.72 17.50
N GLU A 113 -0.74 -13.83 17.55
CA GLU A 113 -1.67 -12.81 18.05
C GLU A 113 -1.32 -12.24 19.44
N LYS A 114 -0.83 -13.06 20.36
CA LYS A 114 -0.52 -12.66 21.73
C LYS A 114 0.77 -11.85 21.89
N VAL A 115 1.66 -11.86 20.88
CA VAL A 115 2.99 -11.25 20.98
C VAL A 115 2.89 -9.72 20.88
N GLU A 116 3.23 -9.04 21.98
CA GLU A 116 3.14 -7.59 22.10
C GLU A 116 4.35 -6.89 21.45
N ARG A 117 5.56 -7.36 21.76
CA ARG A 117 6.84 -6.77 21.34
C ARG A 117 7.70 -7.82 20.68
N ILE A 118 8.37 -7.45 19.59
CA ILE A 118 9.29 -8.33 18.85
C ILE A 118 10.67 -7.70 18.83
N TYR A 119 11.68 -8.50 19.11
CA TYR A 119 13.07 -8.16 18.93
C TYR A 119 13.61 -8.91 17.72
N LEU A 120 14.43 -8.23 16.93
CA LEU A 120 15.18 -8.84 15.87
C LEU A 120 16.53 -9.30 16.44
N TYR A 121 16.86 -10.58 16.28
CA TYR A 121 18.16 -11.15 16.61
C TYR A 121 18.89 -11.46 15.31
N PHE A 122 19.98 -10.74 15.04
CA PHE A 122 20.68 -10.76 13.77
C PHE A 122 22.08 -11.35 13.92
N GLY A 123 22.36 -12.43 13.18
CA GLY A 123 23.67 -13.05 13.08
C GLY A 123 24.39 -12.71 11.77
N LYS A 124 25.54 -12.04 11.87
CA LYS A 124 26.46 -11.82 10.77
C LYS A 124 27.49 -12.96 10.76
N LEU A 125 27.21 -14.01 10.00
CA LEU A 125 27.91 -15.29 10.04
C LEU A 125 29.07 -15.34 9.03
N VAL A 126 29.92 -14.31 9.05
CA VAL A 126 31.21 -14.24 8.33
C VAL A 126 32.32 -14.14 9.37
N ALA A 127 33.49 -14.70 9.13
CA ALA A 127 34.60 -14.65 10.09
C ALA A 127 35.08 -13.21 10.38
N PRO A 128 35.20 -12.78 11.65
CA PRO A 128 34.66 -13.42 12.85
C PRO A 128 33.14 -13.20 12.99
N PRO A 129 32.35 -14.23 13.36
CA PRO A 129 30.90 -14.07 13.49
C PRO A 129 30.53 -13.02 14.53
N GLU A 130 29.55 -12.18 14.20
CA GLU A 130 29.04 -11.13 15.08
C GLU A 130 27.52 -11.22 15.24
N PHE A 131 27.03 -10.81 16.40
CA PHE A 131 25.60 -10.90 16.74
C PHE A 131 25.13 -9.62 17.42
N MET A 132 23.91 -9.21 17.07
CA MET A 132 23.22 -8.07 17.66
C MET A 132 21.75 -8.40 17.79
N PHE A 133 21.10 -7.89 18.84
CA PHE A 133 19.65 -7.83 18.89
C PHE A 133 19.17 -6.41 19.15
N ARG A 134 17.98 -6.09 18.63
CA ARG A 134 17.36 -4.77 18.76
C ARG A 134 15.85 -4.89 18.58
N LYS A 135 15.06 -3.92 19.06
CA LYS A 135 13.62 -3.88 18.81
C LYS A 135 13.34 -3.90 17.32
N TYR A 136 12.39 -4.73 16.89
CA TYR A 136 12.08 -4.92 15.47
C TYR A 136 11.71 -3.60 14.81
N GLU A 137 10.81 -2.83 15.42
CA GLU A 137 10.33 -1.54 14.90
C GLU A 137 11.43 -0.49 14.73
N GLU A 138 12.53 -0.58 15.49
CA GLU A 138 13.64 0.38 15.43
C GLU A 138 14.63 0.08 14.29
N CYS A 139 14.49 -1.07 13.63
CA CYS A 139 15.41 -1.52 12.59
C CYS A 139 14.84 -1.34 11.17
N LEU A 140 13.59 -0.87 11.02
CA LEU A 140 12.88 -0.86 9.74
C LEU A 140 13.02 0.50 9.06
N TYR A 141 13.84 0.59 8.02
CA TYR A 141 14.18 1.88 7.40
C TYR A 141 13.37 2.20 6.13
N GLU A 142 12.84 1.19 5.44
CA GLU A 142 12.14 1.37 4.16
C GLU A 142 11.21 0.18 3.87
N ILE A 143 10.36 0.26 2.85
CA ILE A 143 9.58 -0.86 2.33
C ILE A 143 10.01 -1.17 0.90
N ALA A 144 10.24 -2.45 0.62
CA ALA A 144 10.52 -2.95 -0.72
C ALA A 144 9.51 -4.02 -1.11
N VAL A 145 9.29 -4.19 -2.42
CA VAL A 145 8.32 -5.13 -2.93
C VAL A 145 9.04 -6.23 -3.72
N THR A 146 8.81 -7.47 -3.30
CA THR A 146 9.38 -8.68 -3.93
C THR A 146 8.29 -9.64 -4.41
N HIS A 147 7.20 -9.74 -3.65
CA HIS A 147 5.94 -10.44 -3.96
C HIS A 147 4.75 -9.80 -3.21
N SER A 148 5.05 -9.32 -2.00
CA SER A 148 4.24 -8.40 -1.21
C SER A 148 5.16 -7.32 -0.65
N PRO A 149 4.63 -6.17 -0.18
CA PRO A 149 5.44 -5.18 0.50
C PRO A 149 6.03 -5.76 1.78
N ARG A 150 7.34 -5.67 1.90
CA ARG A 150 8.16 -6.13 3.02
C ARG A 150 9.03 -5.00 3.54
N TYR A 151 9.24 -4.98 4.84
CA TYR A 151 10.18 -4.03 5.43
C TYR A 151 11.62 -4.34 5.03
N LEU A 152 12.45 -3.32 4.91
CA LEU A 152 13.90 -3.44 4.85
C LEU A 152 14.49 -3.14 6.23
N ILE A 153 15.41 -4.00 6.63
CA ILE A 153 16.06 -3.99 7.94
C ILE A 153 17.45 -3.38 7.82
N ASP A 154 17.82 -2.53 8.77
CA ASP A 154 19.19 -2.15 9.09
C ASP A 154 19.38 -2.11 10.63
N MET A 155 20.25 -2.96 11.16
CA MET A 155 20.50 -2.99 12.61
C MET A 155 21.19 -1.72 13.12
N ASN A 156 21.90 -1.01 12.26
CA ASN A 156 22.62 0.24 12.59
C ASN A 156 21.80 1.50 12.35
N LEU A 157 20.49 1.35 12.06
CA LEU A 157 19.61 2.46 11.74
C LEU A 157 19.58 3.49 12.87
N LYS A 158 19.78 4.78 12.54
CA LYS A 158 19.78 5.82 13.57
C LYS A 158 18.35 6.15 13.97
N ARG A 159 18.20 6.68 15.19
CA ARG A 159 16.91 7.17 15.68
C ARG A 159 16.38 8.27 14.75
N GLY A 160 15.10 8.18 14.37
CA GLY A 160 14.47 9.14 13.45
C GLY A 160 14.56 8.75 11.97
N GLU A 161 15.23 7.64 11.63
CA GLU A 161 15.40 7.18 10.25
C GLU A 161 14.50 5.98 9.90
N THR A 162 13.58 5.59 10.79
CA THR A 162 12.65 4.49 10.52
C THR A 162 11.62 4.86 9.46
N ILE A 163 11.05 3.86 8.79
CA ILE A 163 9.90 4.07 7.90
C ILE A 163 8.71 4.67 8.64
N PHE A 164 8.56 4.36 9.93
CA PHE A 164 7.52 4.91 10.81
C PHE A 164 7.73 6.40 11.08
N ASP A 165 8.98 6.81 11.34
CA ASP A 165 9.35 8.23 11.48
C ASP A 165 9.07 8.99 10.18
N LYS A 166 9.44 8.42 9.03
CA LYS A 166 9.17 8.99 7.70
C LYS A 166 7.67 9.14 7.41
N MET A 167 6.87 8.15 7.82
CA MET A 167 5.41 8.15 7.64
C MET A 167 4.68 9.01 8.68
N GLY A 168 5.32 9.33 9.81
CA GLY A 168 4.68 10.02 10.92
C GLY A 168 3.62 9.18 11.65
N ILE A 169 3.80 7.85 11.70
CA ILE A 169 2.88 6.91 12.36
C ILE A 169 3.68 5.97 13.26
N ALA A 170 3.16 5.61 14.43
CA ALA A 170 3.81 4.59 15.26
C ALA A 170 3.63 3.18 14.66
N TYR A 171 4.61 2.31 14.87
CA TYR A 171 4.55 0.92 14.40
C TYR A 171 3.29 0.17 14.86
N ASP A 172 2.94 0.29 16.15
CA ASP A 172 1.76 -0.36 16.73
C ASP A 172 0.44 0.17 16.14
N ASP A 173 0.40 1.44 15.72
CA ASP A 173 -0.78 2.03 15.11
C ASP A 173 -0.94 1.56 13.66
N LEU A 174 0.16 1.51 12.89
CA LEU A 174 0.14 0.99 11.53
C LEU A 174 -0.33 -0.46 11.51
N ARG A 175 0.29 -1.35 12.29
CA ARG A 175 -0.02 -2.79 12.26
C ARG A 175 -1.44 -3.13 12.74
N LYS A 176 -2.06 -2.26 13.55
CA LYS A 176 -3.43 -2.43 14.06
C LYS A 176 -4.46 -1.69 13.21
N SER A 177 -4.03 -0.90 12.23
CA SER A 177 -4.93 -0.23 11.31
C SER A 177 -5.73 -1.25 10.50
N ALA A 178 -6.97 -0.89 10.13
CA ALA A 178 -7.82 -1.76 9.33
C ALA A 178 -7.14 -2.10 7.98
N ASN A 179 -6.47 -1.10 7.39
CA ASN A 179 -5.80 -1.25 6.10
C ASN A 179 -4.38 -0.65 6.11
N PRO A 180 -3.37 -1.39 6.61
CA PRO A 180 -2.00 -0.90 6.70
C PRO A 180 -1.39 -0.64 5.33
N ILE A 181 -1.82 -1.37 4.30
CA ILE A 181 -1.35 -1.19 2.93
C ILE A 181 -1.73 0.19 2.41
N ASN A 182 -2.98 0.62 2.60
CA ASN A 182 -3.42 1.95 2.15
C ASN A 182 -2.64 3.07 2.83
N VAL A 183 -2.30 2.94 4.12
CA VAL A 183 -1.46 3.92 4.81
C VAL A 183 -0.08 4.02 4.14
N VAL A 184 0.53 2.87 3.81
CA VAL A 184 1.82 2.81 3.10
C VAL A 184 1.71 3.35 1.66
N VAL A 185 0.68 2.95 0.89
CA VAL A 185 0.39 3.48 -0.45
C VAL A 185 0.35 5.00 -0.40
N ASN A 186 -0.46 5.56 0.49
CA ASN A 186 -0.66 7.00 0.60
C ASN A 186 0.61 7.74 1.01
N HIS A 187 1.50 7.12 1.79
CA HIS A 187 2.81 7.69 2.07
C HIS A 187 3.64 7.87 0.79
N TYR A 188 3.79 6.82 -0.03
CA TYR A 188 4.59 6.91 -1.25
C TYR A 188 3.94 7.78 -2.34
N ARG A 189 2.60 7.83 -2.38
CA ARG A 189 1.85 8.75 -3.26
C ARG A 189 2.20 10.21 -3.02
N LYS A 190 2.49 10.62 -1.78
CA LYS A 190 2.89 12.01 -1.46
C LYS A 190 4.21 12.41 -2.12
N SER A 191 5.10 11.45 -2.39
CA SER A 191 6.39 11.68 -3.05
C SER A 191 6.40 11.33 -4.55
N ALA A 192 5.32 10.74 -5.06
CA ALA A 192 5.23 10.29 -6.45
C ALA A 192 5.21 11.47 -7.43
N GLN A 193 5.95 11.35 -8.53
CA GLN A 193 5.95 12.34 -9.59
C GLN A 193 4.74 12.17 -10.53
N PRO A 194 4.35 13.20 -11.31
CA PRO A 194 3.35 13.07 -12.36
C PRO A 194 3.61 11.87 -13.28
N GLY A 195 2.70 10.90 -13.30
CA GLY A 195 2.84 9.67 -14.08
C GLY A 195 3.55 8.54 -13.33
N GLU A 196 3.85 8.66 -12.04
CA GLU A 196 4.27 7.55 -11.19
C GLU A 196 3.08 7.04 -10.38
N GLU A 197 2.95 5.72 -10.27
CA GLU A 197 1.97 5.07 -9.39
C GLU A 197 2.70 3.95 -8.63
N PRO A 198 2.54 3.88 -7.30
CA PRO A 198 2.85 2.69 -6.52
C PRO A 198 2.35 1.39 -7.14
N TRP A 199 3.27 0.48 -7.48
CA TRP A 199 2.95 -0.76 -8.18
C TRP A 199 2.32 -1.86 -7.30
N TRP A 200 2.09 -1.61 -6.01
CA TRP A 200 1.43 -2.53 -5.07
C TRP A 200 -0.07 -2.24 -4.90
N MET A 201 -0.63 -1.43 -5.78
CA MET A 201 -2.05 -1.05 -5.83
C MET A 201 -2.92 -2.22 -6.31
N GLY A 202 -3.19 -3.21 -5.45
CA GLY A 202 -4.03 -4.36 -5.81
C GLY A 202 -4.54 -5.17 -4.63
N THR A 203 -4.77 -4.53 -3.49
CA THR A 203 -5.21 -5.22 -2.26
C THR A 203 -6.56 -4.68 -1.80
N ASP A 204 -7.62 -5.12 -2.47
CA ASP A 204 -8.85 -5.35 -1.72
C ASP A 204 -8.54 -6.41 -0.67
N GLU A 205 -8.83 -6.13 0.60
CA GLU A 205 -8.58 -7.02 1.75
C GLU A 205 -9.17 -8.44 1.58
N SER A 206 -10.05 -8.63 0.60
CA SER A 206 -10.73 -9.88 0.30
C SER A 206 -9.99 -10.81 -0.66
N GLN A 207 -8.92 -10.35 -1.32
CA GLN A 207 -8.07 -11.21 -2.13
C GLN A 207 -6.61 -10.90 -1.82
N GLU A 208 -5.88 -11.92 -1.34
CA GLU A 208 -4.42 -11.93 -1.43
C GLU A 208 -4.03 -11.37 -2.79
N GLY A 209 -3.17 -10.35 -2.81
CA GLY A 209 -2.88 -9.54 -3.99
C GLY A 209 -2.42 -10.35 -5.19
N ILE A 210 -3.37 -10.79 -6.02
CA ILE A 210 -3.09 -11.33 -7.35
C ILE A 210 -3.17 -10.16 -8.32
N VAL A 211 -2.19 -9.25 -8.26
CA VAL A 211 -1.73 -8.69 -9.52
C VAL A 211 -1.18 -9.90 -10.27
N SER A 212 -1.80 -10.23 -11.40
CA SER A 212 -1.37 -11.37 -12.23
C SER A 212 0.16 -11.33 -12.35
N PRO A 213 0.88 -12.43 -12.06
CA PRO A 213 2.34 -12.46 -12.18
C PRO A 213 2.80 -12.24 -13.63
N THR A 214 1.87 -12.32 -14.57
CA THR A 214 2.08 -12.05 -15.99
C THR A 214 1.52 -10.69 -16.37
N VAL A 215 2.34 -9.87 -17.02
CA VAL A 215 1.90 -8.64 -17.69
C VAL A 215 1.04 -9.01 -18.89
N ARG A 216 -0.17 -8.45 -18.97
CA ARG A 216 -1.11 -8.68 -20.08
C ARG A 216 -1.14 -7.50 -21.03
N LEU A 217 -1.27 -7.77 -22.32
CA LEU A 217 -1.52 -6.73 -23.30
C LEU A 217 -3.01 -6.36 -23.30
N TRP A 218 -3.33 -5.07 -23.40
CA TRP A 218 -4.70 -4.55 -23.44
C TRP A 218 -5.62 -5.26 -24.45
N ASN A 219 -5.08 -5.59 -25.62
CA ASN A 219 -5.82 -6.27 -26.69
C ASN A 219 -6.13 -7.75 -26.37
N HIS A 220 -5.45 -8.36 -25.40
CA HIS A 220 -5.70 -9.73 -24.95
C HIS A 220 -6.75 -9.83 -23.83
N LEU A 221 -7.17 -8.70 -23.27
CA LEU A 221 -8.22 -8.67 -22.26
C LEU A 221 -9.58 -9.06 -22.86
N ALA A 222 -10.50 -9.53 -22.01
CA ALA A 222 -11.88 -9.71 -22.45
C ALA A 222 -12.57 -8.34 -22.65
N GLU A 223 -13.63 -8.30 -23.47
CA GLU A 223 -14.33 -7.03 -23.74
C GLU A 223 -14.96 -6.41 -22.49
N TYR A 224 -15.56 -7.23 -21.63
CA TYR A 224 -16.14 -6.76 -20.35
C TYR A 224 -15.06 -6.18 -19.43
N GLU A 225 -13.86 -6.78 -19.39
CA GLU A 225 -12.73 -6.34 -18.57
C GLU A 225 -12.19 -5.01 -19.09
N ARG A 226 -12.01 -4.88 -20.42
CA ARG A 226 -11.65 -3.59 -21.03
C ARG A 226 -12.67 -2.50 -20.72
N ARG A 227 -13.97 -2.82 -20.76
CA ARG A 227 -15.04 -1.86 -20.44
C ARG A 227 -14.97 -1.43 -18.98
N ALA A 228 -14.81 -2.36 -18.05
CA ALA A 228 -14.65 -2.05 -16.63
C ALA A 228 -13.46 -1.12 -16.38
N ILE A 229 -12.29 -1.46 -16.93
CA ILE A 229 -11.08 -0.63 -16.80
C ILE A 229 -11.26 0.75 -17.45
N LYS A 230 -11.94 0.84 -18.61
CA LYS A 230 -12.27 2.14 -19.22
C LYS A 230 -13.16 3.00 -18.34
N ASN A 231 -14.14 2.40 -17.68
CA ASN A 231 -15.06 3.13 -16.80
C ASN A 231 -14.31 3.66 -15.56
N GLU A 232 -13.45 2.83 -14.95
CA GLU A 232 -12.56 3.27 -13.87
C GLU A 232 -11.62 4.39 -14.32
N ALA A 233 -11.09 4.30 -15.54
CA ALA A 233 -10.23 5.31 -16.14
C ALA A 233 -10.96 6.66 -16.32
N PHE A 234 -12.21 6.66 -16.78
CA PHE A 234 -12.99 7.91 -16.92
C PHE A 234 -13.35 8.54 -15.57
N ALA A 235 -13.53 7.74 -14.53
CA ALA A 235 -13.75 8.24 -13.17
C ALA A 235 -12.46 8.84 -12.57
N ARG A 236 -11.32 8.16 -12.73
CA ARG A 236 -10.05 8.54 -12.10
C ARG A 236 -9.25 9.58 -12.87
N PHE A 237 -9.36 9.64 -14.19
CA PHE A 237 -8.53 10.50 -15.04
C PHE A 237 -9.37 11.43 -15.93
N PRO A 238 -10.06 12.44 -15.37
CA PRO A 238 -10.80 13.43 -16.14
C PRO A 238 -9.97 14.13 -17.23
N GLU A 239 -8.64 14.21 -17.06
CA GLU A 239 -7.73 14.79 -18.05
C GLU A 239 -7.76 14.09 -19.41
N ILE A 240 -8.25 12.84 -19.49
CA ILE A 240 -8.46 12.11 -20.75
C ILE A 240 -9.37 12.89 -21.70
N PHE A 241 -10.30 13.69 -21.17
CA PHE A 241 -11.19 14.56 -21.93
C PHE A 241 -10.53 15.90 -22.33
N GLY A 242 -9.26 16.13 -22.02
CA GLY A 242 -8.50 17.31 -22.40
C GLY A 242 -7.74 17.16 -23.74
N ASN A 243 -6.92 18.15 -24.09
CA ASN A 243 -6.12 18.16 -25.33
C ASN A 243 -4.61 17.96 -25.10
N SER A 244 -4.17 17.73 -23.85
CA SER A 244 -2.75 17.53 -23.54
C SER A 244 -2.20 16.26 -24.19
N GLN A 245 -0.96 16.32 -24.66
CA GLN A 245 -0.24 15.17 -25.21
C GLN A 245 0.07 14.10 -24.14
N THR A 246 0.17 14.50 -22.87
CA THR A 246 0.55 13.64 -21.73
C THR A 246 -0.64 13.15 -20.92
N LYS A 247 -1.88 13.42 -21.34
CA LYS A 247 -3.12 13.11 -20.58
C LYS A 247 -3.35 11.62 -20.30
N TYR A 248 -2.61 10.73 -20.96
CA TYR A 248 -2.70 9.28 -20.75
C TYR A 248 -1.55 8.72 -19.89
N ASN A 249 -0.60 9.55 -19.44
CA ASN A 249 0.56 9.07 -18.70
C ASN A 249 0.17 8.48 -17.34
N ASN A 250 -0.68 9.17 -16.57
CA ASN A 250 -1.16 8.67 -15.27
C ASN A 250 -1.96 7.37 -15.47
N LEU A 251 -2.84 7.35 -16.48
CA LEU A 251 -3.60 6.15 -16.84
C LEU A 251 -2.67 4.97 -17.16
N ALA A 252 -1.60 5.19 -17.92
CA ALA A 252 -0.66 4.13 -18.30
C ALA A 252 0.00 3.50 -17.08
N SER A 253 0.47 4.35 -16.15
CA SER A 253 1.13 3.88 -14.92
C SER A 253 0.14 3.19 -13.99
N TRP A 254 -1.07 3.74 -13.83
CA TRP A 254 -2.14 3.10 -13.08
C TRP A 254 -2.55 1.75 -13.67
N LEU A 255 -2.65 1.64 -15.00
CA LEU A 255 -3.00 0.40 -15.69
C LEU A 255 -1.95 -0.69 -15.47
N ALA A 256 -0.66 -0.31 -15.51
CA ALA A 256 0.45 -1.21 -15.22
C ALA A 256 0.47 -1.62 -13.74
N ALA A 257 0.38 -0.65 -12.83
CA ALA A 257 0.45 -0.85 -11.38
C ALA A 257 -0.73 -1.64 -10.83
N LYS A 258 -1.97 -1.27 -11.22
CA LYS A 258 -3.20 -1.83 -10.65
C LYS A 258 -3.67 -3.10 -11.35
N HIS A 259 -3.53 -3.17 -12.67
CA HIS A 259 -4.08 -4.28 -13.44
C HIS A 259 -3.00 -5.22 -14.02
N GLY A 260 -1.71 -4.88 -13.90
CA GLY A 260 -0.64 -5.60 -14.60
C GLY A 260 -0.83 -5.57 -16.12
N VAL A 261 -1.43 -4.50 -16.65
CA VAL A 261 -1.78 -4.38 -18.06
C VAL A 261 -0.94 -3.28 -18.72
N VAL A 262 -0.47 -3.56 -19.93
CA VAL A 262 0.21 -2.57 -20.76
C VAL A 262 -0.44 -2.48 -22.14
N ALA A 263 -0.36 -1.30 -22.76
CA ALA A 263 -0.91 -1.05 -24.08
C ALA A 263 0.13 -0.37 -24.97
N SER A 264 0.38 -0.94 -26.16
CA SER A 264 1.29 -0.35 -27.15
C SER A 264 0.77 0.98 -27.73
N SER A 265 -0.56 1.13 -27.83
CA SER A 265 -1.22 2.40 -28.16
C SER A 265 -2.42 2.63 -27.23
N LEU A 266 -2.14 3.14 -26.03
CA LEU A 266 -3.17 3.39 -25.02
C LEU A 266 -4.19 4.43 -25.48
N ARG A 267 -3.73 5.54 -26.10
CA ARG A 267 -4.61 6.59 -26.62
C ARG A 267 -5.68 6.02 -27.55
N ASP A 268 -5.29 5.20 -28.51
CA ASP A 268 -6.19 4.69 -29.53
C ASP A 268 -7.27 3.79 -28.91
N SER A 269 -6.94 3.12 -27.80
CA SER A 269 -7.92 2.33 -27.05
C SER A 269 -9.07 3.18 -26.49
N PHE A 270 -8.88 4.49 -26.30
CA PHE A 270 -9.88 5.42 -25.76
C PHE A 270 -10.47 6.39 -26.78
N SER A 271 -9.73 6.72 -27.85
CA SER A 271 -10.14 7.77 -28.79
C SER A 271 -10.11 7.39 -30.27
N ALA A 272 -9.77 6.15 -30.64
CA ALA A 272 -9.78 5.74 -32.05
C ALA A 272 -11.20 5.70 -32.61
N GLY A 273 -11.39 6.22 -33.84
CA GLY A 273 -12.70 6.28 -34.50
C GLY A 273 -13.05 7.66 -35.05
N GLY A 274 -12.25 8.68 -34.77
CA GLY A 274 -12.45 10.04 -35.30
C GLY A 274 -13.57 10.77 -34.57
N GLN A 275 -14.42 11.44 -35.35
CA GLN A 275 -15.54 12.24 -34.85
C GLN A 275 -16.87 11.51 -35.05
N VAL A 276 -17.82 11.73 -34.14
CA VAL A 276 -19.13 11.08 -34.13
C VAL A 276 -20.27 12.08 -33.87
N SER A 277 -21.48 11.71 -34.30
CA SER A 277 -22.71 12.36 -33.88
C SER A 277 -23.26 11.70 -32.62
N ILE A 278 -23.66 12.48 -31.62
CA ILE A 278 -24.23 11.99 -30.37
C ILE A 278 -25.58 12.67 -30.12
N SER A 279 -26.61 11.88 -29.82
CA SER A 279 -27.93 12.38 -29.46
C SER A 279 -28.18 12.25 -27.96
N ILE A 280 -28.65 13.32 -27.34
CA ILE A 280 -29.11 13.37 -25.94
C ILE A 280 -30.52 13.95 -25.95
N GLY A 281 -31.50 13.16 -25.50
CA GLY A 281 -32.90 13.47 -25.70
C GLY A 281 -33.22 13.77 -27.17
N ARG A 282 -33.75 14.98 -27.43
CA ARG A 282 -34.07 15.45 -28.79
C ARG A 282 -32.94 16.24 -29.47
N ARG A 283 -31.85 16.54 -28.77
CA ARG A 283 -30.74 17.32 -29.33
C ARG A 283 -29.70 16.38 -29.93
N ARG A 284 -29.13 16.78 -31.06
CA ARG A 284 -28.06 16.06 -31.76
C ARG A 284 -26.83 16.97 -31.83
N TYR A 285 -25.71 16.43 -31.38
CA TYR A 285 -24.41 17.08 -31.39
C TYR A 285 -23.54 16.40 -32.43
N GLU A 286 -22.87 17.18 -33.25
CA GLU A 286 -22.09 16.70 -34.39
C GLU A 286 -20.61 16.87 -34.14
N LYS A 287 -19.80 16.07 -34.85
CA LYS A 287 -18.33 16.18 -34.89
C LYS A 287 -17.63 16.03 -33.52
N LEU A 288 -18.23 15.29 -32.59
CA LEU A 288 -17.65 15.09 -31.27
C LEU A 288 -16.56 14.02 -31.29
N PRO A 289 -15.44 14.20 -30.58
CA PRO A 289 -14.43 13.14 -30.42
C PRO A 289 -15.01 11.82 -29.88
N GLN A 290 -14.53 10.69 -30.41
CA GLN A 290 -14.99 9.35 -30.03
C GLN A 290 -15.02 9.08 -28.51
N VAL A 291 -14.08 9.66 -27.75
CA VAL A 291 -13.98 9.47 -26.30
C VAL A 291 -15.29 9.82 -25.58
N PHE A 292 -16.04 10.80 -26.08
CA PHE A 292 -17.33 11.20 -25.52
C PHE A 292 -18.45 10.21 -25.78
N LYS A 293 -18.37 9.44 -26.87
CA LYS A 293 -19.30 8.33 -27.11
C LYS A 293 -19.10 7.25 -26.07
N HIS A 294 -17.84 6.89 -25.81
CA HIS A 294 -17.52 5.90 -24.78
C HIS A 294 -17.98 6.34 -23.39
N LEU A 295 -17.78 7.62 -23.04
CA LEU A 295 -18.31 8.17 -21.81
C LEU A 295 -19.83 8.07 -21.77
N LYS A 296 -20.55 8.55 -22.79
CA LYS A 296 -22.01 8.51 -22.84
C LYS A 296 -22.56 7.09 -22.69
N ASP A 297 -21.96 6.13 -23.39
CA ASP A 297 -22.44 4.75 -23.40
C ASP A 297 -22.31 4.07 -22.02
N ASN A 298 -21.45 4.60 -21.13
CA ASN A 298 -21.16 4.01 -19.81
C ASN A 298 -21.32 5.01 -18.65
N ILE A 299 -21.94 6.18 -18.87
CA ILE A 299 -21.88 7.32 -17.95
C ILE A 299 -22.41 6.99 -16.54
N LYS A 300 -23.43 6.13 -16.45
CA LYS A 300 -24.01 5.71 -15.17
C LYS A 300 -23.01 4.90 -14.33
N ASP A 301 -22.39 3.89 -14.94
CA ASP A 301 -21.34 3.09 -14.30
C ASP A 301 -20.16 3.96 -13.87
N VAL A 302 -19.78 4.95 -14.70
CA VAL A 302 -18.71 5.89 -14.36
C VAL A 302 -19.09 6.74 -13.14
N ILE A 303 -20.32 7.26 -13.08
CA ILE A 303 -20.81 8.02 -11.92
C ILE A 303 -20.82 7.16 -10.66
N ASP A 304 -21.24 5.89 -10.75
CA ASP A 304 -21.23 4.97 -9.62
C ASP A 304 -19.80 4.73 -9.09
N ILE A 305 -18.81 4.61 -10.00
CA ILE A 305 -17.40 4.51 -9.63
C ILE A 305 -16.93 5.80 -8.96
N VAL A 306 -17.29 6.98 -9.48
CA VAL A 306 -16.94 8.27 -8.88
C VAL A 306 -17.48 8.39 -7.45
N LEU A 307 -18.73 7.97 -7.22
CA LEU A 307 -19.36 7.95 -5.90
C LEU A 307 -18.65 7.02 -4.90
N SER A 308 -18.00 5.96 -5.39
CA SER A 308 -17.22 5.02 -4.57
C SER A 308 -15.78 5.46 -4.29
N LEU A 309 -15.31 6.54 -4.92
CA LEU A 309 -13.94 7.03 -4.68
C LEU A 309 -13.79 7.51 -3.23
N THR A 310 -12.58 7.32 -2.71
CA THR A 310 -12.19 7.91 -1.42
C THR A 310 -11.60 9.31 -1.63
N PRO A 311 -11.58 10.17 -0.60
CA PRO A 311 -10.99 11.49 -0.73
C PRO A 311 -9.49 11.44 -1.04
N ASP A 312 -8.77 10.44 -0.52
CA ASP A 312 -7.34 10.21 -0.81
C ASP A 312 -7.12 9.84 -2.28
N ASP A 313 -7.95 8.96 -2.84
CA ASP A 313 -7.90 8.62 -4.27
C ASP A 313 -8.16 9.86 -5.12
N VAL A 314 -9.16 10.68 -4.76
CA VAL A 314 -9.47 11.91 -5.48
C VAL A 314 -8.32 12.92 -5.41
N ALA A 315 -7.78 13.17 -4.22
CA ALA A 315 -6.67 14.10 -4.03
C ALA A 315 -5.46 13.68 -4.87
N PHE A 316 -5.15 12.38 -4.91
CA PHE A 316 -4.05 11.83 -5.69
C PHE A 316 -4.31 11.90 -7.21
N TYR A 317 -5.41 11.30 -7.67
CA TYR A 317 -5.67 11.14 -9.10
C TYR A 317 -6.02 12.47 -9.79
N TRP A 318 -6.82 13.31 -9.14
CA TRP A 318 -7.24 14.59 -9.71
C TRP A 318 -6.31 15.74 -9.35
N ARG A 319 -5.24 15.46 -8.58
CA ARG A 319 -4.20 16.42 -8.17
C ARG A 319 -4.78 17.62 -7.44
N VAL A 320 -5.79 17.38 -6.59
CA VAL A 320 -6.38 18.40 -5.73
C VAL A 320 -5.45 18.61 -4.54
N LYS A 321 -5.03 19.85 -4.32
CA LYS A 321 -4.09 20.21 -3.24
C LYS A 321 -4.77 20.41 -1.89
N ASP A 322 -6.05 20.75 -1.92
CA ASP A 322 -6.84 21.01 -0.72
C ASP A 322 -7.43 19.71 -0.17
N ASN A 323 -7.83 19.74 1.11
CA ASN A 323 -8.53 18.61 1.72
C ASN A 323 -9.85 18.37 0.98
N VAL A 324 -10.00 17.16 0.44
CA VAL A 324 -11.22 16.72 -0.25
C VAL A 324 -12.16 16.11 0.79
N ASN A 325 -13.43 16.49 0.77
CA ASN A 325 -14.47 15.79 1.53
C ASN A 325 -15.23 14.82 0.64
N GLN A 326 -15.81 13.78 1.24
CA GLN A 326 -16.58 12.76 0.51
C GLN A 326 -17.76 13.38 -0.27
N GLU A 327 -18.39 14.41 0.30
CA GLU A 327 -19.55 15.09 -0.30
C GLU A 327 -19.20 15.92 -1.54
N ASP A 328 -17.94 16.32 -1.69
CA ASP A 328 -17.48 17.20 -2.78
C ASP A 328 -17.04 16.42 -4.02
N ILE A 329 -16.80 15.10 -3.90
CA ILE A 329 -16.19 14.25 -4.94
C ILE A 329 -16.91 14.37 -6.28
N VAL A 330 -18.25 14.27 -6.29
CA VAL A 330 -19.03 14.33 -7.53
C VAL A 330 -18.93 15.70 -8.18
N THR A 331 -19.02 16.76 -7.38
CA THR A 331 -18.93 18.14 -7.87
C THR A 331 -17.56 18.41 -8.50
N LEU A 332 -16.48 18.03 -7.80
CA LEU A 332 -15.11 18.15 -8.29
C LEU A 332 -14.89 17.37 -9.60
N TRP A 333 -15.45 16.17 -9.72
CA TRP A 333 -15.37 15.40 -10.96
C TRP A 333 -16.06 16.11 -12.14
N ILE A 334 -17.27 16.64 -11.91
CA ILE A 334 -18.02 17.38 -12.93
C ILE A 334 -17.25 18.63 -13.38
N GLU A 335 -16.69 19.39 -12.44
CA GLU A 335 -15.85 20.55 -12.72
C GLU A 335 -14.66 20.18 -13.60
N GLN A 336 -13.92 19.13 -13.24
CA GLN A 336 -12.76 18.65 -14.00
C GLN A 336 -13.15 18.18 -15.39
N ILE A 337 -14.23 17.40 -15.54
CA ILE A 337 -14.68 16.94 -16.85
C ILE A 337 -15.10 18.11 -17.73
N ILE A 338 -15.87 19.07 -17.20
CA ILE A 338 -16.29 20.24 -17.96
C ILE A 338 -15.08 21.07 -18.38
N ALA A 339 -14.17 21.36 -17.45
CA ALA A 339 -12.96 22.14 -17.72
C ALA A 339 -12.07 21.49 -18.79
N ASN A 340 -11.81 20.18 -18.67
CA ASN A 340 -11.02 19.45 -19.66
C ASN A 340 -11.72 19.38 -21.02
N SER A 341 -13.04 19.11 -21.03
CA SER A 341 -13.82 19.02 -22.27
C SER A 341 -13.85 20.33 -23.05
N LYS A 342 -13.88 21.49 -22.37
CA LYS A 342 -13.79 22.81 -23.03
C LYS A 342 -12.56 22.91 -23.95
N LEU A 343 -11.44 22.30 -23.58
CA LEU A 343 -10.18 22.36 -24.33
C LEU A 343 -10.22 21.61 -25.66
N ILE A 344 -11.16 20.66 -25.83
CA ILE A 344 -11.33 19.89 -27.07
C ILE A 344 -12.64 20.19 -27.81
N LEU A 345 -13.55 20.94 -27.19
CA LEU A 345 -14.84 21.35 -27.75
C LEU A 345 -14.86 22.84 -28.14
N ASP A 346 -13.72 23.38 -28.57
CA ASP A 346 -13.58 24.76 -29.01
C ASP A 346 -14.14 25.80 -28.00
N GLY A 347 -14.02 25.50 -26.71
CA GLY A 347 -14.49 26.35 -25.62
C GLY A 347 -15.97 26.16 -25.23
N ASP A 348 -16.76 25.37 -25.95
CA ASP A 348 -18.18 25.15 -25.65
C ASP A 348 -18.46 23.77 -25.00
N PRO A 349 -18.63 23.70 -23.66
CA PRO A 349 -18.97 22.47 -22.95
C PRO A 349 -20.46 22.11 -23.02
N LYS A 350 -21.31 22.81 -23.79
CA LYS A 350 -22.76 22.59 -23.79
C LYS A 350 -23.17 21.13 -23.96
N PHE A 351 -22.44 20.38 -24.78
CA PHE A 351 -22.63 18.93 -24.93
C PHE A 351 -22.42 18.19 -23.62
N ILE A 352 -21.30 18.43 -22.93
CA ILE A 352 -20.93 17.68 -21.74
C ILE A 352 -21.84 18.05 -20.56
N VAL A 353 -22.25 19.31 -20.44
CA VAL A 353 -23.26 19.74 -19.46
C VAL A 353 -24.56 18.96 -19.68
N HIS A 354 -25.08 18.94 -20.91
CA HIS A 354 -26.31 18.21 -21.23
C HIS A 354 -26.20 16.70 -20.94
N LEU A 355 -25.05 16.09 -21.27
CA LEU A 355 -24.81 14.67 -21.04
C LEU A 355 -24.87 14.34 -19.54
N LEU A 356 -24.19 15.14 -18.72
CA LEU A 356 -24.16 14.95 -17.28
C LEU A 356 -25.55 15.18 -16.68
N SER A 357 -26.26 16.22 -17.09
CA SER A 357 -27.63 16.50 -16.62
C SER A 357 -28.59 15.35 -16.91
N ASP A 358 -28.54 14.77 -18.12
CA ASP A 358 -29.33 13.61 -18.51
C ASP A 358 -28.97 12.37 -17.68
N ALA A 359 -27.67 12.18 -17.40
CA ALA A 359 -27.17 11.04 -16.64
C ALA A 359 -27.55 11.07 -15.15
N PHE A 360 -27.42 12.22 -14.48
CA PHE A 360 -27.81 12.40 -13.09
C PHE A 360 -29.34 12.46 -12.92
N GLY A 361 -30.04 13.02 -13.91
CA GLY A 361 -31.47 13.28 -13.82
C GLY A 361 -31.82 14.36 -12.79
N ARG A 362 -33.10 14.74 -12.75
CA ARG A 362 -33.58 15.94 -12.04
C ARG A 362 -33.25 15.95 -10.54
N GLU A 363 -33.43 14.81 -9.87
CA GLU A 363 -33.30 14.73 -8.40
C GLU A 363 -31.86 14.68 -7.91
N ARG A 364 -30.96 14.07 -8.69
CA ARG A 364 -29.56 13.81 -8.29
C ARG A 364 -28.54 14.77 -8.89
N THR A 365 -28.99 15.72 -9.72
CA THR A 365 -28.12 16.73 -10.32
C THR A 365 -27.54 17.65 -9.24
N PRO A 366 -26.20 17.71 -9.07
CA PRO A 366 -25.55 18.60 -8.10
C PRO A 366 -25.77 20.08 -8.40
N GLU A 367 -25.71 20.93 -7.37
CA GLU A 367 -25.99 22.37 -7.49
C GLU A 367 -25.09 23.07 -8.52
N TYR A 368 -23.79 22.74 -8.53
CA TYR A 368 -22.85 23.25 -9.54
C TYR A 368 -23.31 22.95 -10.97
N LEU A 369 -23.76 21.71 -11.24
CA LEU A 369 -24.22 21.32 -12.56
C LEU A 369 -25.53 22.05 -12.92
N ARG A 370 -26.44 22.28 -11.96
CA ARG A 370 -27.66 23.09 -12.18
C ARG A 370 -27.32 24.52 -12.60
N ALA A 371 -26.31 25.13 -11.97
CA ALA A 371 -25.85 26.45 -12.37
C ALA A 371 -25.33 26.46 -13.82
N GLN A 372 -24.50 25.47 -14.20
CA GLN A 372 -24.03 25.33 -15.58
C GLN A 372 -25.18 25.06 -16.57
N MET A 373 -26.24 24.35 -16.17
CA MET A 373 -27.40 24.08 -17.01
C MET A 373 -28.19 25.35 -17.35
N ALA A 374 -28.33 26.26 -16.38
CA ALA A 374 -29.04 27.53 -16.56
C ALA A 374 -28.41 28.38 -17.67
N ASP A 375 -27.08 28.41 -17.75
CA ASP A 375 -26.34 29.15 -18.79
C ASP A 375 -26.66 28.68 -20.22
N TYR A 376 -27.09 27.42 -20.38
CA TYR A 376 -27.40 26.81 -21.68
C TYR A 376 -28.90 26.59 -21.93
N GLY A 377 -29.76 27.05 -21.02
CA GLY A 377 -31.21 26.88 -21.08
C GLY A 377 -31.63 25.40 -21.08
N PHE A 378 -30.97 24.60 -20.24
CA PHE A 378 -31.39 23.22 -19.96
C PHE A 378 -32.28 23.21 -18.72
N ASP A 379 -33.60 23.12 -18.92
CA ASP A 379 -34.55 22.92 -17.83
C ASP A 379 -34.93 21.44 -17.74
N PHE A 380 -34.91 20.90 -16.51
CA PHE A 380 -35.47 19.60 -16.16
C PHE A 380 -36.51 19.72 -15.06
#